data_AF-A0A8J5QK22-F1
#
_entry.id   AF-A0A8J5QK22-F1
#
_cell.length_a   1.000
_cell.length_b   1.000
_cell.length_c   1.000
_cell.angle_alpha   90.00
_cell.angle_beta   90.00
_cell.angle_gamma   90.00
#
_symmetry.space_group_name_H-M   'P 1'
#
loop_
_entity.id
_entity.type
_entity.pdbx_description
1 polymer ?
#
loop_
_entity_poly.entity_id
_entity_poly.type
_entity_poly.pdbx_seq_one_letter_code
_entity_poly.pdbx_strand_id
1 'polypeptide(L)'
;GRPLVAILITDAFGLFALIAASGKQVDAFNWLLALSGLSSIFTWMAINLSHIRFRRAMSAQNRSLNELPYVSQCGYWGSYYGFIINVLVLIAQFWIALFPLGGPPNAYDFFLSYLGLPVIILSWLGYKLWKRDWTLFIRAKEIDVDTGRANIDMDILQQELAEERAKLAEKPFYVRWYRFWC
;
A
#
# COMPACT_ATOMS: atom_id res chain seq x y z
N GLY A 1 -5.78 -7.91 23.08
CA GLY A 1 -7.02 -7.22 23.52
C GLY A 1 -7.98 -7.13 22.35
N ARG A 2 -9.30 -7.23 22.58
CA ARG A 2 -10.30 -7.09 21.50
C ARG A 2 -10.41 -5.60 21.10
N PRO A 3 -10.30 -5.25 19.81
CA PRO A 3 -10.25 -3.85 19.39
C PRO A 3 -11.65 -3.22 19.31
N LEU A 4 -12.35 -3.13 20.45
CA LEU A 4 -13.75 -2.69 20.53
C LEU A 4 -13.97 -1.29 19.93
N VAL A 5 -13.07 -0.35 20.19
CA VAL A 5 -13.16 1.02 19.65
C VAL A 5 -13.06 1.02 18.13
N ALA A 6 -12.16 0.21 17.56
CA ALA A 6 -12.02 0.12 16.10
C ALA A 6 -13.26 -0.51 15.45
N ILE A 7 -13.85 -1.52 16.09
CA ILE A 7 -15.10 -2.14 15.64
C ILE A 7 -16.22 -1.10 15.61
N LEU A 8 -16.44 -0.37 16.71
CA LEU A 8 -17.49 0.66 16.77
C LEU A 8 -17.32 1.76 15.72
N ILE A 9 -16.07 2.20 15.47
CA ILE A 9 -15.79 3.18 14.43
C ILE A 9 -16.12 2.59 13.05
N THR A 10 -15.71 1.36 12.78
CA THR A 10 -15.96 0.69 11.49
C THR A 10 -17.47 0.47 11.26
N ASP A 11 -18.20 0.07 12.30
CA ASP A 11 -19.66 -0.10 12.25
C ASP A 11 -20.36 1.24 11.99
N ALA A 12 -19.87 2.35 12.56
CA ALA A 12 -20.39 3.68 12.28
C ALA A 12 -20.23 4.06 10.81
N PHE A 13 -19.10 3.73 10.17
CA PHE A 13 -18.95 3.87 8.71
C PHE A 13 -19.84 2.88 7.95
N GLY A 14 -20.08 1.68 8.48
CA GLY A 14 -21.02 0.71 7.91
C GLY A 14 -22.45 1.25 7.77
N LEU A 15 -22.87 2.18 8.64
CA LEU A 15 -24.17 2.84 8.54
C LEU A 15 -24.35 3.66 7.24
N PHE A 16 -23.27 4.00 6.52
CA PHE A 16 -23.38 4.60 5.19
C PHE A 16 -24.11 3.69 4.18
N ALA A 17 -24.19 2.38 4.44
CA ALA A 17 -25.02 1.47 3.65
C ALA A 17 -26.51 1.86 3.64
N LEU A 18 -27.00 2.59 4.66
CA LEU A 18 -28.38 3.08 4.72
C LEU A 18 -28.70 4.12 3.64
N ILE A 19 -27.70 4.71 2.98
CA ILE A 19 -27.91 5.59 1.82
C ILE A 19 -28.59 4.84 0.66
N ALA A 20 -28.49 3.50 0.63
CA ALA A 20 -29.25 2.68 -0.31
C ALA A 20 -30.77 2.86 -0.21
N ALA A 21 -31.30 3.27 0.96
CA ALA A 21 -32.72 3.58 1.12
C ALA A 21 -33.09 5.00 0.63
N SER A 22 -32.14 5.78 0.15
CA SER A 22 -32.35 7.15 -0.34
C SER A 22 -32.54 7.21 -1.86
N GLY A 23 -33.19 8.28 -2.34
CA GLY A 23 -33.29 8.55 -3.78
C GLY A 23 -31.95 8.88 -4.49
N LYS A 24 -30.82 8.92 -3.76
CA LYS A 24 -29.48 9.26 -4.28
C LYS A 24 -28.47 8.10 -4.16
N GLN A 25 -28.97 6.87 -4.08
CA GLN A 25 -28.16 5.66 -3.91
C GLN A 25 -27.01 5.51 -4.91
N VAL A 26 -27.25 5.80 -6.20
CA VAL A 26 -26.26 5.62 -7.28
C VAL A 26 -25.13 6.63 -7.13
N ASP A 27 -25.46 7.89 -6.91
CA ASP A 27 -24.47 8.94 -6.73
C ASP A 27 -23.58 8.61 -5.54
N ALA A 28 -24.17 8.40 -4.36
CA ALA A 28 -23.41 8.12 -3.14
C ALA A 28 -22.52 6.88 -3.26
N PHE A 29 -23.01 5.82 -3.93
CA PHE A 29 -22.20 4.64 -4.22
C PHE A 29 -21.00 4.99 -5.11
N ASN A 30 -21.19 5.76 -6.18
CA ASN A 30 -20.10 6.18 -7.06
C ASN A 30 -19.04 7.02 -6.33
N TRP A 31 -19.46 7.91 -5.42
CA TRP A 31 -18.55 8.68 -4.56
C TRP A 31 -17.69 7.77 -3.67
N LEU A 32 -18.31 6.80 -2.99
CA LEU A 32 -17.61 5.84 -2.13
C LEU A 32 -16.69 4.91 -2.93
N LEU A 33 -17.13 4.47 -4.10
CA LEU A 33 -16.37 3.61 -5.00
C LEU A 33 -15.12 4.33 -5.52
N ALA A 34 -15.27 5.57 -5.99
CA ALA A 34 -14.15 6.39 -6.46
C ALA A 34 -13.13 6.65 -5.33
N LEU A 35 -13.62 6.98 -4.13
CA LEU A 35 -12.77 7.18 -2.96
C LEU A 35 -11.99 5.90 -2.57
N SER A 36 -12.68 4.76 -2.50
CA SER A 36 -12.07 3.47 -2.16
C SER A 36 -11.04 3.02 -3.20
N GLY A 37 -11.38 3.14 -4.49
CA GLY A 37 -10.48 2.76 -5.59
C GLY A 37 -9.19 3.57 -5.57
N LEU A 38 -9.31 4.89 -5.45
CA LEU A 38 -8.14 5.77 -5.44
C LEU A 38 -7.30 5.60 -4.17
N SER A 39 -7.93 5.40 -2.99
CA SER A 39 -7.22 5.11 -1.75
C SER A 39 -6.38 3.84 -1.82
N SER A 40 -6.87 2.82 -2.53
CA SER A 40 -6.16 1.55 -2.70
C SER A 40 -4.89 1.77 -3.53
N ILE A 41 -4.99 2.52 -4.63
CA ILE A 41 -3.84 2.87 -5.48
C ILE A 41 -2.77 3.60 -4.66
N PHE A 42 -3.16 4.62 -3.89
CA PHE A 42 -2.22 5.35 -3.04
C PHE A 42 -1.58 4.48 -1.95
N THR A 43 -2.35 3.56 -1.37
CA THR A 43 -1.84 2.60 -0.37
C THR A 43 -0.76 1.71 -0.97
N TRP A 44 -1.00 1.13 -2.15
CA TRP A 44 -0.01 0.32 -2.85
C TRP A 44 1.21 1.13 -3.30
N MET A 45 1.03 2.39 -3.70
CA MET A 45 2.16 3.29 -3.97
C MET A 45 3.01 3.53 -2.71
N ALA A 46 2.37 3.82 -1.58
CA ALA A 46 3.05 4.05 -0.32
C ALA A 46 3.82 2.81 0.15
N ILE A 47 3.23 1.62 0.01
CA ILE A 47 3.88 0.34 0.33
C ILE A 47 5.12 0.13 -0.56
N ASN A 48 4.96 0.27 -1.88
CA ASN A 48 6.07 0.08 -2.83
C ASN A 48 7.20 1.09 -2.58
N LEU A 49 6.87 2.37 -2.37
CA LEU A 49 7.85 3.40 -2.06
C LEU A 49 8.56 3.12 -0.73
N SER A 50 7.82 2.71 0.31
CA SER A 50 8.39 2.37 1.61
C SER A 50 9.35 1.18 1.49
N HIS A 51 8.99 0.14 0.72
CA HIS A 51 9.87 -1.00 0.47
C HIS A 51 11.14 -0.59 -0.30
N ILE A 52 11.03 0.23 -1.35
CA ILE A 52 12.20 0.75 -2.08
C ILE A 52 13.13 1.51 -1.13
N ARG A 53 12.57 2.37 -0.28
CA ARG A 53 13.35 3.17 0.67
C ARG A 53 14.00 2.32 1.76
N PHE A 54 13.28 1.32 2.28
CA PHE A 54 13.80 0.35 3.24
C PHE A 54 15.02 -0.39 2.66
N ARG A 55 14.90 -0.88 1.43
CA ARG A 55 16.00 -1.56 0.72
C ARG A 55 17.21 -0.65 0.50
N ARG A 56 16.98 0.63 0.19
CA ARG A 56 18.05 1.63 0.07
C ARG A 56 18.69 1.96 1.43
N ALA A 57 17.93 1.99 2.52
CA ALA A 57 18.46 2.20 3.87
C ALA A 57 19.40 1.06 4.27
N MET A 58 18.96 -0.19 4.10
CA MET A 58 19.75 -1.40 4.37
C MET A 58 21.07 -1.40 3.58
N SER A 59 21.01 -1.11 2.28
CA SER A 59 22.21 -1.02 1.44
C SER A 59 23.14 0.12 1.87
N ALA A 60 22.60 1.28 2.25
CA ALA A 60 23.40 2.42 2.67
C ALA A 60 24.07 2.24 4.05
N GLN A 61 23.54 1.31 4.87
CA GLN A 61 24.07 0.91 6.17
C GLN A 61 24.90 -0.39 6.11
N ASN A 62 25.23 -0.89 4.91
CA ASN A 62 25.99 -2.14 4.68
C ASN A 62 25.36 -3.38 5.32
N ARG A 63 24.03 -3.44 5.34
CA ARG A 63 23.29 -4.57 5.92
C ARG A 63 22.93 -5.62 4.88
N SER A 64 23.01 -6.88 5.31
CA SER A 64 22.65 -8.02 4.47
C SER A 64 21.13 -8.16 4.36
N LEU A 65 20.66 -8.99 3.43
CA LEU A 65 19.25 -9.39 3.37
C LEU A 65 18.98 -10.61 4.24
N ASN A 66 20.03 -11.31 4.65
CA ASN A 66 19.94 -12.53 5.46
C ASN A 66 19.56 -12.23 6.92
N GLU A 67 19.59 -10.96 7.34
CA GLU A 67 19.05 -10.50 8.63
C GLU A 67 17.53 -10.25 8.58
N LEU A 68 16.89 -10.42 7.42
CA LEU A 68 15.46 -10.27 7.28
C LEU A 68 14.78 -11.63 7.35
N PRO A 69 13.74 -11.78 8.20
CA PRO A 69 13.02 -13.04 8.29
C PRO A 69 12.21 -13.33 7.02
N TYR A 70 11.88 -12.28 6.28
CA TYR A 70 11.14 -12.38 5.03
C TYR A 70 11.75 -11.46 3.98
N VAL A 71 11.91 -11.99 2.77
CA VAL A 71 12.36 -11.25 1.60
C VAL A 71 11.30 -11.38 0.51
N SER A 72 10.94 -10.26 -0.09
CA SER A 72 9.97 -10.23 -1.20
C SER A 72 10.43 -11.10 -2.37
N GLN A 73 9.53 -11.95 -2.89
CA GLN A 73 9.80 -12.84 -4.03
C GLN A 73 10.19 -12.06 -5.30
N CYS A 74 9.44 -11.00 -5.62
CA CYS A 74 9.75 -10.12 -6.76
C CYS A 74 10.89 -9.12 -6.46
N GLY A 75 11.34 -9.07 -5.20
CA GLY A 75 12.47 -8.27 -4.75
C GLY A 75 12.29 -6.76 -4.96
N TYR A 76 13.44 -6.07 -5.04
CA TYR A 76 13.52 -4.61 -5.19
C TYR A 76 12.89 -4.12 -6.51
N TRP A 77 13.13 -4.84 -7.61
CA TRP A 77 12.60 -4.48 -8.93
C TRP A 77 11.09 -4.64 -9.03
N GLY A 78 10.51 -5.64 -8.35
CA GLY A 78 9.06 -5.79 -8.25
C GLY A 78 8.38 -4.56 -7.68
N SER A 79 8.98 -3.91 -6.68
CA SER A 79 8.42 -2.68 -6.12
C SER A 79 8.53 -1.47 -7.03
N TYR A 80 9.59 -1.37 -7.85
CA TYR A 80 9.66 -0.32 -8.88
C TYR A 80 8.58 -0.53 -9.94
N TYR A 81 8.42 -1.76 -10.41
CA TYR A 81 7.38 -2.10 -11.37
C TYR A 81 5.98 -1.76 -10.80
N GLY A 82 5.68 -2.23 -9.59
CA GLY A 82 4.41 -1.94 -8.92
C GLY A 82 4.17 -0.44 -8.74
N PHE A 83 5.19 0.32 -8.34
CA PHE A 83 5.09 1.77 -8.20
C PHE A 83 4.81 2.46 -9.54
N ILE A 84 5.55 2.10 -10.60
CA ILE A 84 5.37 2.67 -11.95
C ILE A 84 3.97 2.36 -12.48
N ILE A 85 3.49 1.13 -12.34
CA ILE A 85 2.14 0.74 -12.77
C ILE A 85 1.08 1.57 -12.03
N ASN A 86 1.20 1.74 -10.71
CA ASN A 86 0.25 2.59 -9.97
C ASN A 86 0.30 4.06 -10.43
N VAL A 87 1.49 4.60 -10.76
CA VAL A 87 1.62 5.95 -11.34
C VAL A 87 0.91 6.04 -12.70
N LEU A 88 1.09 5.04 -13.58
CA LEU A 88 0.40 5.00 -14.87
C LEU A 88 -1.12 4.93 -14.70
N VAL A 89 -1.61 4.14 -13.74
CA VAL A 89 -3.03 4.08 -13.39
C VAL A 89 -3.53 5.45 -12.90
N LEU A 90 -2.77 6.17 -12.08
CA LEU A 90 -3.15 7.53 -11.65
C LEU A 90 -3.22 8.52 -12.82
N ILE A 91 -2.32 8.41 -13.79
CA ILE A 91 -2.33 9.25 -15.01
C ILE A 91 -3.58 8.93 -15.83
N ALA A 92 -3.89 7.65 -16.05
CA ALA A 92 -5.09 7.23 -16.77
C ALA A 92 -6.36 7.68 -16.05
N GLN A 93 -6.42 7.53 -14.73
CA GLN A 93 -7.54 7.99 -13.91
C GLN A 93 -7.71 9.51 -13.98
N PHE A 94 -6.62 10.27 -13.93
CA PHE A 94 -6.64 11.72 -14.08
C PHE A 94 -7.18 12.14 -15.46
N TRP A 95 -6.75 11.44 -16.52
CA TRP A 95 -7.26 11.70 -17.87
C TRP A 95 -8.76 11.47 -17.99
N ILE A 96 -9.26 10.35 -17.48
CA ILE A 96 -10.70 10.02 -17.49
C ILE A 96 -11.49 11.01 -16.64
N ALA A 97 -10.93 11.48 -15.52
CA ALA A 97 -11.56 12.49 -14.69
C ALA A 97 -11.66 13.86 -15.38
N LEU A 98 -10.67 14.24 -16.21
CA LEU A 98 -10.66 15.52 -16.93
C LEU A 98 -11.50 15.46 -18.22
N PHE A 99 -11.45 14.33 -18.92
CA PHE A 99 -12.13 14.07 -20.19
C PHE A 99 -13.05 12.85 -20.04
N PRO A 100 -14.23 13.02 -19.43
CA PRO A 100 -15.17 11.92 -19.24
C PRO A 100 -15.66 11.38 -20.59
N LEU A 101 -15.80 10.06 -20.67
CA LEU A 101 -16.32 9.39 -21.87
C LEU A 101 -17.81 9.71 -22.03
N GLY A 102 -18.16 10.53 -23.02
CA GLY A 102 -19.56 10.83 -23.37
C GLY A 102 -20.07 12.22 -22.96
N GLY A 103 -19.20 13.14 -22.53
CA GLY A 103 -19.61 14.51 -22.22
C GLY A 103 -18.46 15.52 -22.26
N PRO A 104 -18.77 16.83 -22.21
CA PRO A 104 -17.76 17.87 -22.05
C PRO A 104 -17.11 17.79 -20.64
N PRO A 105 -15.89 18.30 -20.47
CA PRO A 105 -15.24 18.41 -19.16
C PRO A 105 -16.11 19.14 -18.14
N ASN A 106 -16.30 18.54 -16.97
CA ASN A 106 -17.08 19.10 -15.88
C ASN A 106 -16.30 19.00 -14.56
N ALA A 107 -16.21 20.12 -13.83
CA ALA A 107 -15.52 20.17 -12.54
C ALA A 107 -16.14 19.22 -11.50
N TYR A 108 -17.47 19.07 -11.49
CA TYR A 108 -18.15 18.17 -10.56
C TYR A 108 -17.70 16.72 -10.74
N ASP A 109 -17.71 16.24 -11.99
CA ASP A 109 -17.34 14.85 -12.32
C ASP A 109 -15.85 14.59 -12.07
N PHE A 110 -15.00 15.60 -12.28
CA PHE A 110 -13.59 15.56 -11.93
C PHE A 110 -13.38 15.35 -10.42
N PHE A 111 -13.99 16.20 -9.58
CA PHE A 111 -13.82 16.09 -8.13
C PHE A 111 -14.47 14.83 -7.55
N LEU A 112 -15.56 14.35 -8.15
CA LEU A 112 -16.18 13.08 -7.77
C LEU A 112 -15.23 11.91 -8.05
N SER A 113 -14.66 11.86 -9.26
CA SER A 113 -13.79 10.76 -9.71
C SER A 113 -12.38 10.80 -9.11
N TYR A 114 -11.93 11.97 -8.65
CA TYR A 114 -10.58 12.21 -8.13
C TYR A 114 -10.56 12.62 -6.65
N LEU A 115 -11.66 12.40 -5.91
CA LEU A 115 -11.84 12.83 -4.53
C LEU A 115 -10.74 12.33 -3.58
N GLY A 116 -10.20 11.13 -3.83
CA GLY A 116 -9.18 10.53 -2.96
C GLY A 116 -7.88 11.35 -2.86
N LEU A 117 -7.51 12.14 -3.89
CA LEU A 117 -6.31 12.97 -3.81
C LEU A 117 -6.46 14.10 -2.79
N PRO A 118 -7.50 14.97 -2.85
CA PRO A 118 -7.76 15.95 -1.80
C PRO A 118 -7.83 15.34 -0.40
N VAL A 119 -8.51 14.19 -0.25
CA VAL A 119 -8.64 13.51 1.05
C VAL A 119 -7.27 13.12 1.62
N ILE A 120 -6.37 12.58 0.80
CA ILE A 120 -5.01 12.24 1.23
C ILE A 120 -4.20 13.48 1.56
N ILE A 121 -4.26 14.53 0.74
CA ILE A 121 -3.55 15.78 1.00
C ILE A 121 -3.99 16.38 2.33
N LEU A 122 -5.31 16.46 2.57
CA LEU A 122 -5.87 16.96 3.83
C LEU A 122 -5.47 16.10 5.02
N SER A 123 -5.51 14.76 4.87
CA SER A 123 -5.11 13.83 5.93
C SER A 123 -3.61 13.98 6.25
N TRP A 124 -2.77 14.12 5.24
CA TRP A 124 -1.33 14.33 5.38
C TRP A 124 -1.01 15.68 6.02
N LEU A 125 -1.65 16.76 5.55
CA LEU A 125 -1.51 18.10 6.13
C LEU A 125 -2.01 18.15 7.57
N GLY A 126 -3.15 17.52 7.87
CA GLY A 126 -3.70 17.42 9.22
C GLY A 126 -2.75 16.70 10.17
N TYR A 127 -2.18 15.58 9.73
CA TYR A 127 -1.14 14.88 10.50
C TYR A 127 0.09 15.75 10.72
N LYS A 128 0.60 16.41 9.68
CA LYS A 128 1.78 17.28 9.76
C LYS A 128 1.57 18.48 10.66
N LEU A 129 0.40 19.12 10.62
CA LEU A 129 0.05 20.25 11.46
C LEU A 129 -0.07 19.82 12.94
N TRP A 130 -0.62 18.63 13.20
CA TRP A 130 -0.75 18.10 14.56
C TRP A 130 0.61 17.69 15.16
N LYS A 131 1.42 16.94 14.42
CA LYS A 131 2.77 16.51 14.86
C LYS A 131 3.78 17.65 14.88
N ARG A 132 3.51 18.75 14.18
CA ARG A 132 4.38 19.94 13.99
C ARG A 132 5.78 19.61 13.46
N ASP A 133 5.93 18.43 12.85
CA ASP A 133 7.19 17.96 12.29
C ASP A 133 7.13 17.99 10.77
N TRP A 134 7.83 18.96 10.18
CA TRP A 134 7.86 19.21 8.74
C TRP A 134 8.99 18.46 8.03
N THR A 135 9.60 17.46 8.65
CA THR A 135 10.57 16.60 7.96
C THR A 135 9.86 15.80 6.85
N LEU A 136 10.15 16.16 5.59
CA LEU A 136 9.55 15.52 4.40
C LEU A 136 10.37 14.32 3.93
N PHE A 137 11.67 14.33 4.21
CA PHE A 137 12.60 13.37 3.67
C PHE A 137 13.77 13.12 4.62
N ILE A 138 13.91 11.87 5.06
CA ILE A 138 15.05 11.40 5.86
C ILE A 138 16.08 10.81 4.91
N ARG A 139 17.39 11.01 5.12
CA ARG A 139 18.39 10.38 4.23
C ARG A 139 18.42 8.88 4.46
N ALA A 140 18.70 8.09 3.43
CA ALA A 140 18.67 6.63 3.54
C ALA A 140 19.57 6.07 4.67
N LYS A 141 20.71 6.71 4.93
CA LYS A 141 21.62 6.35 6.04
C LYS A 141 21.05 6.61 7.44
N GLU A 142 20.10 7.53 7.57
CA GLU A 142 19.51 7.98 8.83
C GLU A 142 18.15 7.31 9.10
N ILE A 143 17.67 6.46 8.19
CA ILE A 143 16.43 5.71 8.39
C ILE A 143 16.68 4.64 9.46
N ASP A 144 15.93 4.72 10.54
CA ASP A 144 15.92 3.72 11.59
C ASP A 144 15.30 2.41 11.09
N VAL A 145 16.07 1.33 11.16
CA VAL A 145 15.69 -0.03 10.76
C VAL A 145 15.74 -1.03 11.93
N ASP A 146 16.12 -0.56 13.13
CA ASP A 146 16.37 -1.43 14.29
C ASP A 146 15.26 -1.34 15.33
N THR A 147 14.71 -0.14 15.56
CA THR A 147 13.72 0.06 16.62
C THR A 147 12.50 -0.82 16.41
N GLY A 148 12.16 -1.63 17.42
CA GLY A 148 10.98 -2.49 17.42
C GLY A 148 11.12 -3.79 16.62
N ARG A 149 12.33 -4.16 16.18
CA ARG A 149 12.57 -5.49 15.60
C ARG A 149 12.24 -6.59 16.62
N ALA A 150 11.52 -7.61 16.16
CA ALA A 150 11.31 -8.83 16.94
C ALA A 150 12.65 -9.57 17.09
N ASN A 151 12.91 -10.10 18.29
CA ASN A 151 14.04 -10.99 18.54
C ASN A 151 13.73 -12.35 17.94
N ILE A 152 14.04 -12.53 16.66
CA ILE A 152 13.94 -13.80 15.96
C ILE A 152 15.35 -14.40 15.93
N ASP A 153 15.45 -15.67 16.30
CA ASP A 153 16.70 -16.42 16.13
C ASP A 153 16.93 -16.65 14.63
N MET A 154 17.81 -15.83 14.06
CA MET A 154 18.08 -15.84 12.63
C MET A 154 18.79 -17.12 12.19
N ASP A 155 19.52 -17.79 13.08
CA ASP A 155 20.24 -19.02 12.74
C ASP A 155 19.24 -20.18 12.60
N ILE A 156 18.29 -20.29 13.54
CA ILE A 156 17.20 -21.27 13.44
C ILE A 156 16.36 -21.02 12.18
N LEU A 157 16.00 -19.75 11.91
CA LEU A 157 15.21 -19.43 10.73
C LEU A 157 15.96 -19.76 9.42
N GLN A 158 17.26 -19.50 9.37
CA GLN A 158 18.07 -19.85 8.19
C GLN A 158 18.16 -21.37 7.99
N GLN A 159 18.24 -22.15 9.08
CA GLN A 159 18.18 -23.60 9.02
C GLN A 159 16.83 -24.09 8.50
N GLU A 160 15.72 -23.59 9.04
CA GLU A 160 14.36 -23.92 8.59
C GLU A 160 14.18 -23.61 7.09
N LEU A 161 14.58 -22.41 6.65
CA LEU A 161 14.51 -22.01 5.25
C LEU A 161 15.38 -22.88 4.34
N ALA A 162 16.57 -23.31 4.80
CA ALA A 162 17.44 -24.21 4.04
C ALA A 162 16.81 -25.60 3.88
N GLU A 163 16.22 -26.14 4.96
CA GLU A 163 15.49 -27.41 4.91
C GLU A 163 14.27 -27.33 4.00
N GLU A 164 13.49 -26.24 4.07
CA GLU A 164 12.35 -26.04 3.19
C GLU A 164 12.77 -25.99 1.72
N ARG A 165 13.88 -25.31 1.42
CA ARG A 165 14.44 -25.24 0.05
C ARG A 165 14.91 -26.62 -0.42
N ALA A 166 15.54 -27.42 0.44
CA ALA A 166 15.93 -28.79 0.11
C ALA A 166 14.70 -29.67 -0.19
N LYS A 167 13.69 -29.65 0.69
CA LYS A 167 12.41 -30.34 0.51
C LYS A 167 11.68 -29.88 -0.76
N LEU A 168 11.82 -28.62 -1.15
CA LEU A 168 11.22 -28.09 -2.38
C LEU A 168 11.98 -28.51 -3.62
N ALA A 169 13.30 -28.64 -3.57
CA ALA A 169 14.12 -29.05 -4.69
C ALA A 169 13.77 -30.47 -5.18
N GLU A 170 13.35 -31.34 -4.27
CA GLU A 170 12.88 -32.70 -4.56
C GLU A 170 11.49 -32.75 -5.22
N LYS A 171 10.71 -31.66 -5.14
CA LYS A 171 9.34 -31.64 -5.65
C LYS A 171 9.29 -31.35 -7.16
N PRO A 172 8.23 -31.84 -7.85
CA PRO A 172 8.00 -31.54 -9.25
C PRO A 172 7.94 -30.03 -9.55
N PHE A 173 8.26 -29.66 -10.79
CA PHE A 173 8.28 -28.26 -11.23
C PHE A 173 6.97 -27.51 -10.93
N TYR A 174 5.80 -28.11 -11.16
CA TYR A 174 4.52 -27.45 -10.93
C TYR A 174 4.29 -27.08 -9.45
N VAL A 175 4.78 -27.88 -8.50
CA VAL A 175 4.68 -27.58 -7.07
C VAL A 175 5.61 -26.44 -6.67
N ARG A 176 6.83 -26.44 -7.23
CA ARG A 176 7.79 -25.35 -7.02
C ARG A 176 7.28 -24.03 -7.60
N TRP A 177 6.70 -24.08 -8.80
CA TRP A 177 6.07 -22.93 -9.43
C TRP A 177 4.89 -22.41 -8.62
N TYR A 178 3.98 -23.30 -8.20
CA TYR A 178 2.85 -22.93 -7.35
C TYR A 178 3.32 -22.27 -6.05
N ARG A 179 4.26 -22.90 -5.32
CA ARG A 179 4.75 -22.38 -4.03
C ARG A 179 5.63 -21.12 -4.14
N PHE A 180 6.14 -20.82 -5.33
CA PHE A 180 6.83 -19.55 -5.57
C PHE A 180 5.83 -18.39 -5.69
N TRP A 181 4.64 -18.64 -6.23
CA TRP A 181 3.61 -17.61 -6.49
C TRP A 181 2.46 -17.59 -5.48
N CYS A 182 2.23 -18.68 -4.74
CA CYS A 182 1.16 -18.87 -3.76
C CYS A 182 1.74 -19.30 -2.41
#